data_AF-A0AAU0SQ06-F1
#
_entry.id   AF-A0AAU0SQ06-F1
#
_cell.length_a   1.000
_cell.length_b   1.000
_cell.length_c   1.000
_cell.angle_alpha   90.00
_cell.angle_beta   90.00
_cell.angle_gamma   90.00
#
_symmetry.space_group_name_H-M   'P 1'
#
loop_
_entity.id
_entity.type
_entity.pdbx_description
1 polymer ?
#
loop_
_entity_poly.entity_id
_entity_poly.type
_entity_poly.pdbx_seq_one_letter_code
_entity_poly.pdbx_strand_id
1 'polypeptide(L)'
;MAEYLLPPAAPHWLIRQATPDDVHALVALDAYATEHASRRVFIYDAVVRQQCLVAADANVCAGYLVLTHDFFNHGFIALVVVSPLYQRQGVALRLLSAAEAACKTPKLFASTNASNGASQALLTKAGFIPSGQIENLDDNDPERVYVRFIR
;
A
#
# COMPACT_ATOMS: atom_id res chain seq x y z
N MET A 1 9.27 -39.04 -20.82
CA MET A 1 8.13 -38.12 -21.06
C MET A 1 8.16 -37.11 -19.93
N ALA A 2 8.76 -35.94 -20.16
CA ALA A 2 8.84 -34.90 -19.15
C ALA A 2 7.54 -34.11 -19.17
N GLU A 3 6.83 -34.10 -18.04
CA GLU A 3 5.63 -33.33 -17.81
C GLU A 3 5.99 -31.84 -17.91
N TYR A 4 5.55 -31.18 -18.97
CA TYR A 4 5.67 -29.74 -19.12
C TYR A 4 4.69 -29.12 -18.13
N LEU A 5 5.13 -28.90 -16.89
CA LEU A 5 4.38 -28.06 -15.96
C LEU A 5 4.32 -26.67 -16.61
N LEU A 6 3.11 -26.27 -17.03
CA LEU A 6 2.85 -24.87 -17.35
C LEU A 6 3.39 -24.03 -16.18
N PRO A 7 4.16 -22.96 -16.43
CA PRO A 7 4.53 -22.05 -15.35
C PRO A 7 3.24 -21.69 -14.59
N PRO A 8 3.25 -21.71 -13.24
CA PRO A 8 2.07 -21.35 -12.48
C PRO A 8 1.55 -20.02 -13.01
N ALA A 9 0.27 -19.99 -13.40
CA ALA A 9 -0.35 -18.76 -13.89
C ALA A 9 -0.01 -17.64 -12.89
N ALA A 10 0.49 -16.52 -13.40
CA ALA A 10 0.85 -15.40 -12.53
C ALA A 10 -0.36 -15.07 -11.66
N PRO A 11 -0.21 -15.00 -10.33
CA PRO A 11 -1.35 -14.88 -9.43
C PRO A 11 -2.21 -13.67 -9.80
N HIS A 12 -3.51 -13.93 -9.99
CA HIS A 12 -4.48 -12.89 -10.34
C HIS A 12 -4.90 -12.17 -9.07
N TRP A 13 -4.07 -11.22 -8.61
CA TRP A 13 -4.39 -10.41 -7.43
C TRP A 13 -5.66 -9.59 -7.66
N LEU A 14 -6.74 -9.96 -6.97
CA LEU A 14 -7.96 -9.19 -6.88
C LEU A 14 -7.76 -8.08 -5.85
N ILE A 15 -8.03 -6.83 -6.25
CA ILE A 15 -8.07 -5.72 -5.31
C ILE A 15 -9.50 -5.53 -4.81
N ARG A 16 -9.69 -5.56 -3.49
CA ARG A 16 -10.98 -5.34 -2.84
C ARG A 16 -10.83 -4.58 -1.54
N GLN A 17 -11.93 -4.07 -1.01
CA GLN A 17 -11.99 -3.56 0.36
C GLN A 17 -11.66 -4.68 1.35
N ALA A 18 -10.92 -4.33 2.39
CA ALA A 18 -10.65 -5.19 3.52
C ALA A 18 -11.90 -5.39 4.36
N THR A 19 -12.04 -6.57 4.92
CA THR A 19 -13.06 -6.96 5.88
C THR A 19 -12.39 -7.26 7.23
N PRO A 20 -13.15 -7.29 8.34
CA PRO A 20 -12.59 -7.68 9.65
C PRO A 20 -11.85 -9.03 9.64
N ASP A 21 -12.27 -9.97 8.79
CA ASP A 21 -11.64 -11.29 8.64
C ASP A 21 -10.22 -11.21 8.04
N ASP A 22 -9.89 -10.14 7.33
CA ASP A 22 -8.56 -9.93 6.76
C ASP A 22 -7.52 -9.50 7.81
N VAL A 23 -7.94 -8.91 8.95
CA VAL A 23 -7.05 -8.24 9.91
C VAL A 23 -5.91 -9.15 10.38
N HIS A 24 -6.21 -10.41 10.71
CA HIS A 24 -5.18 -11.35 11.14
C HIS A 24 -4.12 -11.58 10.06
N ALA A 25 -4.53 -11.74 8.80
CA ALA A 25 -3.61 -11.90 7.68
C ALA A 25 -2.80 -10.63 7.42
N LEU A 26 -3.39 -9.44 7.56
CA LEU A 26 -2.69 -8.16 7.42
C LEU A 26 -1.60 -7.98 8.46
N VAL A 27 -1.91 -8.27 9.73
CA VAL A 27 -0.95 -8.20 10.84
C VAL A 27 0.18 -9.21 10.68
N ALA A 28 -0.12 -10.43 10.22
CA ALA A 28 0.90 -11.46 9.98
C ALA A 28 1.82 -11.12 8.79
N LEU A 29 1.32 -10.37 7.80
CA LEU A 29 2.07 -9.95 6.62
C LEU A 29 2.99 -8.76 6.91
N ASP A 30 2.56 -7.80 7.73
CA ASP A 30 3.34 -6.63 8.13
C ASP A 30 4.26 -6.97 9.31
N ALA A 31 5.55 -7.22 9.01
CA ALA A 31 6.56 -7.50 10.03
C ALA A 31 6.71 -6.38 11.09
N TYR A 32 6.35 -5.14 10.77
CA TYR A 32 6.29 -4.07 11.77
C TYR A 32 5.07 -4.27 12.69
N ALA A 33 3.94 -4.74 12.17
CA ALA A 33 2.75 -5.01 12.98
C ALA A 33 2.93 -6.19 13.95
N THR A 34 3.80 -7.16 13.64
CA THR A 34 4.07 -8.27 14.57
C THR A 34 4.73 -7.78 15.86
N GLU A 35 5.58 -6.76 15.77
CA GLU A 35 6.33 -6.23 16.91
C GLU A 35 5.65 -5.00 17.55
N HIS A 36 4.88 -4.22 16.77
CA HIS A 36 4.34 -2.93 17.23
C HIS A 36 2.81 -2.95 17.36
N ALA A 37 2.32 -2.88 18.60
CA ALA A 37 0.90 -2.85 18.92
C ALA A 37 0.15 -1.67 18.27
N SER A 38 0.80 -0.51 18.18
CA SER A 38 0.25 0.68 17.51
C SER A 38 -0.08 0.41 16.04
N ARG A 39 0.78 -0.33 15.32
CA ARG A 39 0.52 -0.71 13.92
C ARG A 39 -0.66 -1.68 13.80
N ARG A 40 -0.86 -2.59 14.76
CA ARG A 40 -2.03 -3.48 14.78
C ARG A 40 -3.33 -2.70 14.99
N VAL A 41 -3.34 -1.76 15.91
CA VAL A 41 -4.48 -0.85 16.14
C VAL A 41 -4.77 -0.04 14.88
N PHE A 42 -3.74 0.55 14.27
CA PHE A 42 -3.89 1.28 13.00
C PHE A 42 -4.50 0.43 11.89
N ILE A 43 -4.03 -0.82 11.70
CA ILE A 43 -4.58 -1.74 10.70
C ILE A 43 -6.06 -2.02 11.00
N TYR A 44 -6.39 -2.38 12.25
CA TYR A 44 -7.76 -2.67 12.65
C TYR A 44 -8.70 -1.48 12.40
N ASP A 45 -8.30 -0.28 12.83
CA ASP A 45 -9.08 0.94 12.64
C ASP A 45 -9.28 1.26 11.16
N ALA A 46 -8.24 1.11 10.33
CA ALA A 46 -8.33 1.33 8.90
C ALA A 46 -9.34 0.35 8.23
N VAL A 47 -9.37 -0.91 8.67
CA VAL A 47 -10.34 -1.90 8.17
C VAL A 47 -11.76 -1.53 8.60
N VAL A 48 -11.98 -1.23 9.88
CA VAL A 48 -13.30 -0.86 10.40
C VAL A 48 -13.84 0.40 9.73
N ARG A 49 -12.97 1.37 9.45
CA ARG A 49 -13.32 2.63 8.78
C ARG A 49 -13.45 2.52 7.25
N GLN A 50 -13.28 1.32 6.67
CA GLN A 50 -13.33 1.10 5.22
C GLN A 50 -12.29 1.93 4.45
N GLN A 51 -11.10 2.05 5.05
CA GLN A 51 -9.94 2.78 4.51
C GLN A 51 -8.85 1.83 4.00
N CYS A 52 -9.04 0.52 4.10
CA CYS A 52 -8.02 -0.47 3.76
C CYS A 52 -8.41 -1.27 2.51
N LEU A 53 -7.54 -1.28 1.50
CA LEU A 53 -7.62 -2.14 0.32
C LEU A 53 -6.65 -3.30 0.47
N VAL A 54 -7.06 -4.50 0.06
CA VAL A 54 -6.22 -5.70 0.03
C VAL A 54 -6.04 -6.22 -1.39
N ALA A 55 -4.86 -6.74 -1.66
CA ALA A 55 -4.57 -7.55 -2.83
C ALA A 55 -4.62 -9.01 -2.41
N ALA A 56 -5.64 -9.74 -2.84
CA ALA A 56 -5.88 -11.11 -2.41
C ALA A 56 -6.15 -12.05 -3.59
N ASP A 57 -5.77 -13.31 -3.43
CA ASP A 57 -6.18 -14.41 -4.30
C ASP A 57 -6.54 -15.61 -3.41
N ALA A 58 -7.77 -16.11 -3.54
CA ALA A 58 -8.37 -17.09 -2.61
C ALA A 58 -8.13 -16.70 -1.12
N ASN A 59 -7.36 -17.51 -0.39
CA ASN A 59 -7.04 -17.31 1.03
C ASN A 59 -5.68 -16.62 1.26
N VAL A 60 -5.04 -16.12 0.19
CA VAL A 60 -3.72 -15.50 0.26
C VAL A 60 -3.87 -13.98 0.17
N CYS A 61 -3.37 -13.28 1.19
CA CYS A 61 -3.13 -11.84 1.12
C CYS A 61 -1.72 -11.57 0.60
N ALA A 62 -1.60 -10.86 -0.53
CA ALA A 62 -0.32 -10.47 -1.11
C ALA A 62 0.17 -9.11 -0.61
N GLY A 63 -0.74 -8.26 -0.15
CA GLY A 63 -0.44 -6.94 0.36
C GLY A 63 -1.69 -6.12 0.62
N TYR A 64 -1.50 -4.96 1.24
CA TYR A 64 -2.59 -4.02 1.51
C TYR A 64 -2.12 -2.57 1.43
N LEU A 65 -3.10 -1.68 1.35
CA LEU A 65 -2.91 -0.24 1.29
C LEU A 65 -3.96 0.44 2.17
N VAL A 66 -3.56 1.50 2.89
CA VAL A 66 -4.49 2.35 3.65
C VAL A 66 -4.63 3.71 2.95
N LEU A 67 -5.86 4.04 2.54
CA LEU A 67 -6.25 5.30 1.91
C LEU A 67 -7.12 6.11 2.88
N THR A 68 -6.64 7.28 3.26
CA THR A 68 -7.36 8.25 4.09
C THR A 68 -7.66 9.52 3.29
N HIS A 69 -8.39 10.47 3.90
CA HIS A 69 -8.73 11.78 3.32
C HIS A 69 -8.48 12.93 4.30
N ASP A 70 -7.49 12.77 5.18
CA ASP A 70 -7.15 13.69 6.28
C ASP A 70 -5.90 14.55 6.03
N PHE A 71 -5.12 14.25 4.98
CA PHE A 71 -3.94 15.04 4.63
C PHE A 71 -4.34 16.36 3.97
N PHE A 72 -4.50 17.42 4.76
CA PHE A 72 -5.01 18.72 4.32
C PHE A 72 -6.34 18.62 3.56
N ASN A 73 -7.21 17.69 3.97
CA ASN A 73 -8.49 17.34 3.31
C ASN A 73 -8.32 16.78 1.89
N HIS A 74 -7.16 16.21 1.55
CA HIS A 74 -6.91 15.46 0.33
C HIS A 74 -6.70 13.97 0.64
N GLY A 75 -6.89 13.14 -0.38
CA GLY A 75 -6.58 11.72 -0.31
C GLY A 75 -5.11 11.50 0.03
N PHE A 76 -4.83 10.54 0.90
CA PHE A 76 -3.48 10.18 1.30
C PHE A 76 -3.32 8.67 1.41
N ILE A 77 -2.28 8.14 0.77
CA ILE A 77 -1.85 6.76 0.94
C ILE A 77 -0.96 6.72 2.18
N ALA A 78 -1.57 6.37 3.30
CA ALA A 78 -0.91 6.35 4.60
C ALA A 78 0.04 5.17 4.79
N LEU A 79 -0.21 4.07 4.08
CA LEU A 79 0.60 2.86 4.17
C LEU A 79 0.43 1.98 2.93
N VAL A 80 1.51 1.38 2.47
CA VAL A 80 1.49 0.28 1.49
C VAL A 80 2.42 -0.81 1.99
N VAL A 81 1.91 -2.04 2.11
CA VAL A 81 2.71 -3.21 2.48
C VAL A 81 2.47 -4.32 1.47
N VAL A 82 3.54 -4.96 1.01
CA VAL A 82 3.48 -6.13 0.15
C VAL A 82 4.35 -7.22 0.76
N SER A 83 3.79 -8.42 0.86
CA SER A 83 4.52 -9.61 1.34
C SER A 83 5.80 -9.79 0.52
N PRO A 84 6.96 -10.05 1.16
CA PRO A 84 8.22 -10.29 0.47
C PRO A 84 8.14 -11.32 -0.66
N LEU A 85 7.29 -12.34 -0.50
CA LEU A 85 7.09 -13.41 -1.49
C LEU A 85 6.44 -12.92 -2.79
N TYR A 86 5.69 -11.81 -2.74
CA TYR A 86 4.91 -11.28 -3.86
C TYR A 86 5.36 -9.88 -4.30
N GLN A 87 6.50 -9.41 -3.79
CA GLN A 87 7.13 -8.18 -4.26
C GLN A 87 7.61 -8.32 -5.71
N ARG A 88 7.77 -7.18 -6.38
CA ARG A 88 8.20 -7.09 -7.81
C ARG A 88 7.26 -7.77 -8.82
N GLN A 89 6.10 -8.26 -8.39
CA GLN A 89 5.05 -8.83 -9.24
C GLN A 89 3.91 -7.83 -9.56
N GLY A 90 4.11 -6.54 -9.26
CA GLY A 90 3.14 -5.49 -9.56
C GLY A 90 2.00 -5.32 -8.55
N VAL A 91 2.00 -6.06 -7.43
CA VAL A 91 0.98 -5.95 -6.36
C VAL A 91 0.78 -4.51 -5.89
N ALA A 92 1.87 -3.83 -5.51
CA ALA A 92 1.80 -2.45 -5.03
C ALA A 92 1.23 -1.47 -6.08
N LEU A 93 1.57 -1.66 -7.37
CA LEU A 93 1.03 -0.82 -8.44
C LEU A 93 -0.48 -1.02 -8.61
N ARG A 94 -0.98 -2.25 -8.47
CA ARG A 94 -2.42 -2.53 -8.50
C ARG A 94 -3.14 -1.90 -7.32
N LEU A 95 -2.56 -1.98 -6.12
CA LEU A 95 -3.09 -1.30 -4.93
C LEU A 95 -3.14 0.23 -5.12
N LEU A 96 -2.06 0.84 -5.61
CA LEU A 96 -2.01 2.28 -5.88
C LEU A 96 -3.04 2.71 -6.93
N SER A 97 -3.20 1.95 -8.01
CA SER A 97 -4.20 2.24 -9.05
C SER A 97 -5.63 2.14 -8.50
N ALA A 98 -5.91 1.16 -7.64
CA ALA A 98 -7.21 1.06 -6.96
C ALA A 98 -7.44 2.20 -5.96
N ALA A 99 -6.39 2.64 -5.26
CA ALA A 99 -6.46 3.81 -4.38
C ALA A 99 -6.74 5.11 -5.14
N GLU A 100 -6.12 5.29 -6.32
CA GLU A 100 -6.41 6.39 -7.23
C GLU A 100 -7.90 6.40 -7.64
N ALA A 101 -8.42 5.24 -8.06
CA ALA A 101 -9.82 5.10 -8.44
C ALA A 101 -10.81 5.30 -7.27
N ALA A 102 -10.41 4.94 -6.05
CA ALA A 102 -11.22 5.10 -4.84
C ALA A 102 -11.10 6.50 -4.21
N CYS A 103 -10.13 7.30 -4.63
CA CYS A 103 -9.89 8.61 -4.05
C CYS A 103 -11.00 9.59 -4.42
N LYS A 104 -11.50 10.32 -3.42
CA LYS A 104 -12.66 11.22 -3.55
C LYS A 104 -12.27 12.67 -3.80
N THR A 105 -10.98 12.94 -3.99
CA THR A 105 -10.44 14.31 -4.11
C THR A 105 -9.58 14.46 -5.36
N PRO A 106 -9.47 15.66 -5.95
CA PRO A 106 -8.67 15.88 -7.17
C PRO A 106 -7.16 15.63 -7.02
N LYS A 107 -6.67 15.48 -5.79
CA LYS A 107 -5.27 15.21 -5.48
C LYS A 107 -5.19 14.00 -4.56
N LEU A 108 -4.27 13.11 -4.86
CA LEU A 108 -3.87 11.99 -4.02
C LEU A 108 -2.41 12.15 -3.66
N PHE A 109 -2.13 12.15 -2.36
CA PHE A 109 -0.79 12.27 -1.83
C PHE A 109 -0.28 10.92 -1.32
N ALA A 110 1.02 10.79 -1.27
CA ALA A 110 1.72 9.71 -0.59
C ALA A 110 3.05 10.27 -0.09
N SER A 111 3.66 9.63 0.91
CA SER A 111 5.02 9.94 1.31
C SER A 111 5.86 8.68 1.47
N THR A 112 7.18 8.86 1.45
CA THR A 112 8.12 7.83 1.87
C THR A 112 9.44 8.46 2.29
N ASN A 113 10.15 7.84 3.23
CA ASN A 113 11.48 8.28 3.64
C ASN A 113 12.46 8.47 2.46
N ALA A 114 13.37 9.43 2.59
CA ALA A 114 14.40 9.74 1.61
C ALA A 114 15.35 8.56 1.35
N SER A 115 15.57 7.69 2.32
CA SER A 115 16.34 6.45 2.18
C SER A 115 15.62 5.35 1.39
N ASN A 116 14.29 5.40 1.30
CA ASN A 116 13.47 4.34 0.71
C ASN A 116 13.36 4.46 -0.82
N GLY A 117 14.47 4.20 -1.51
CA GLY A 117 14.53 4.28 -2.97
C GLY A 117 13.54 3.35 -3.71
N ALA A 118 13.16 2.22 -3.10
CA ALA A 118 12.20 1.30 -3.69
C ALA A 118 10.78 1.90 -3.74
N SER A 119 10.35 2.55 -2.66
CA SER A 119 9.07 3.26 -2.59
C SER A 119 9.05 4.49 -3.49
N GLN A 120 10.14 5.26 -3.54
CA GLN A 120 10.27 6.41 -4.44
C GLN A 120 10.15 6.00 -5.93
N ALA A 121 10.80 4.90 -6.32
CA ALA A 121 10.69 4.34 -7.67
C ALA A 121 9.27 3.82 -7.96
N LEU A 122 8.61 3.20 -6.97
CA LEU A 122 7.22 2.76 -7.09
C LEU A 122 6.26 3.94 -7.33
N LEU A 123 6.35 4.99 -6.51
CA LEU A 123 5.50 6.18 -6.64
C LEU A 123 5.71 6.88 -7.99
N THR A 124 6.97 7.03 -8.41
CA THR A 124 7.31 7.58 -9.74
C THR A 124 6.70 6.73 -10.86
N LYS A 125 6.80 5.40 -10.77
CA LYS A 125 6.21 4.48 -11.76
C LYS A 125 4.68 4.53 -11.77
N ALA A 126 4.06 4.84 -10.63
CA ALA A 126 2.62 5.05 -10.50
C ALA A 126 2.18 6.47 -10.98
N GLY A 127 3.09 7.29 -11.51
CA GLY A 127 2.78 8.61 -12.06
C GLY A 127 2.62 9.70 -11.01
N PHE A 128 3.04 9.45 -9.76
CA PHE A 128 3.17 10.51 -8.77
C PHE A 128 4.40 11.37 -9.09
N ILE A 129 4.30 12.66 -8.78
CA ILE A 129 5.41 13.61 -8.91
C ILE A 129 5.84 14.15 -7.54
N PRO A 130 7.12 14.52 -7.33
CA PRO A 130 7.55 15.14 -6.09
C PRO A 130 6.74 16.41 -5.78
N SER A 131 6.38 16.60 -4.51
CA SER A 131 5.52 17.69 -4.04
C SER A 131 6.00 18.34 -2.73
N GLY A 132 7.16 17.96 -2.21
CA GLY A 132 7.76 18.57 -1.03
C GLY A 132 8.52 17.57 -0.18
N GLN A 133 8.88 18.01 1.02
CA GLN A 133 9.47 17.17 2.06
C GLN A 133 8.95 17.59 3.44
N ILE A 134 8.87 16.64 4.36
CA ILE A 134 8.61 16.90 5.77
C ILE A 134 9.85 16.45 6.55
N GLU A 135 10.45 17.39 7.25
CA GLU A 135 11.62 17.16 8.10
C GLU A 135 11.16 16.86 9.54
N ASN A 136 12.10 16.42 10.39
CA ASN A 136 11.89 16.22 11.82
C ASN A 136 10.86 15.12 12.20
N LEU A 137 10.67 14.12 11.34
CA LEU A 137 9.90 12.91 11.66
C LEU A 137 10.83 11.76 12.11
N ASP A 138 11.77 11.39 11.24
CA ASP A 138 12.83 10.43 11.54
C ASP A 138 14.20 11.11 11.50
N ASP A 139 15.10 10.70 12.40
CA ASP A 139 16.44 11.27 12.51
C ASP A 139 17.25 11.04 11.22
N ASN A 140 17.62 12.13 10.55
CA ASN A 140 18.40 12.15 9.31
C ASN A 140 17.74 11.47 8.10
N ASP A 141 16.42 11.22 8.13
CA ASP A 141 15.71 10.56 7.03
C ASP A 141 14.34 11.19 6.74
N PRO A 142 14.31 12.40 6.14
CA PRO A 142 13.08 13.16 5.94
C PRO A 142 12.09 12.44 5.02
N GLU A 143 10.81 12.68 5.24
CA GLU A 143 9.72 12.15 4.40
C GLU A 143 9.62 12.93 3.09
N ARG A 144 9.72 12.25 1.96
CA ARG A 144 9.50 12.81 0.62
C ARG A 144 8.03 12.73 0.29
N VAL A 145 7.40 13.89 0.07
CA VAL A 145 5.97 13.96 -0.27
C VAL A 145 5.81 13.96 -1.78
N TYR A 146 4.84 13.18 -2.27
CA TYR A 146 4.49 13.05 -3.67
C TYR A 146 3.00 13.33 -3.89
N VAL A 147 2.64 13.79 -5.08
CA VAL A 147 1.26 14.06 -5.47
C VAL A 147 0.93 13.43 -6.82
N ARG A 148 -0.30 12.91 -6.94
CA ARG A 148 -0.95 12.48 -8.17
C ARG A 148 -2.22 13.30 -8.36
N PHE A 149 -2.35 13.96 -9.51
CA PHE A 149 -3.56 14.69 -9.89
C PHE A 149 -4.57 13.75 -10.55
N ILE A 150 -5.73 13.61 -9.93
CA ILE A 150 -6.84 12.77 -10.39
C ILE A 150 -7.74 13.62 -11.30
N ARG A 151 -8.11 13.04 -12.44
CA ARG A 151 -8.99 13.68 -13.43
C ARG A 151 -10.44 13.31 -13.19
#